data_AF-A0A1I0GLI3-F1
#
_entry.id   AF-A0A1I0GLI3-F1
#
_cell.length_a   1.000
_cell.length_b   1.000
_cell.length_c   1.000
_cell.angle_alpha   90.00
_cell.angle_beta   90.00
_cell.angle_gamma   90.00
#
_symmetry.space_group_name_H-M   'P 1'
#
loop_
_entity.id
_entity.type
_entity.pdbx_description
1 polymer ?
#
loop_
_entity_poly.entity_id
_entity_poly.type
_entity_poly.pdbx_seq_one_letter_code
_entity_poly.pdbx_strand_id
1 'polypeptide(L)' 'MKFGMRKISPMKSLKARTTGRAKRTVKKALIPGYGKKGVGWIKNPKKAAYNKVYKKTS' A
#
# COMPACT_ATOMS: atom_id res chain seq x y z
N MET A 1 -22.75 16.31 -19.25
CA MET A 1 -21.50 15.50 -19.27
C MET A 1 -20.54 16.12 -20.27
N LYS A 2 -19.26 16.34 -19.92
CA LYS A 2 -18.27 16.83 -20.89
C LYS A 2 -17.78 15.64 -21.73
N PHE A 3 -18.15 15.63 -23.01
CA PHE A 3 -17.68 14.64 -23.99
C PHE A 3 -16.46 15.21 -24.72
N GLY A 4 -15.39 14.41 -24.86
CA GLY A 4 -14.17 14.81 -25.57
C GLY A 4 -12.89 14.16 -25.02
N MET A 5 -11.81 14.18 -25.80
CA MET A 5 -10.51 13.64 -25.38
C MET A 5 -9.91 14.46 -24.24
N ARG A 6 -9.57 13.78 -23.14
CA ARG A 6 -8.90 14.41 -22.01
C ARG A 6 -7.50 14.83 -22.44
N LYS A 7 -7.14 16.09 -22.20
CA LYS A 7 -5.76 16.56 -22.35
C LYS A 7 -4.81 15.68 -21.53
N ILE A 8 -3.92 14.99 -22.22
CA ILE A 8 -2.92 14.13 -21.59
C ILE A 8 -1.91 15.04 -20.88
N SER A 9 -1.56 14.70 -19.64
CA SER A 9 -0.53 15.39 -18.88
C SER A 9 0.60 14.41 -18.57
N PRO A 10 1.70 14.42 -19.36
CA PRO A 10 2.79 13.45 -19.23
C PRO A 10 3.38 13.39 -17.82
N MET A 11 3.59 14.56 -17.20
CA MET A 11 4.12 14.67 -15.85
C MET A 11 3.22 14.01 -14.79
N LYS A 12 1.89 14.19 -14.89
CA LYS A 12 0.95 13.56 -13.95
C LYS A 12 0.90 12.05 -14.14
N SER A 13 0.97 11.58 -15.39
CA SER A 13 1.04 10.15 -15.71
C SER A 13 2.28 9.49 -15.12
N LEU A 14 3.45 10.11 -15.29
CA LEU A 14 4.70 9.60 -14.72
C LEU A 14 4.69 9.62 -13.19
N LYS A 15 4.27 10.73 -12.58
CA LYS A 15 4.19 10.87 -11.11
C LYS A 15 3.26 9.83 -10.49
N ALA A 16 2.12 9.53 -11.12
CA ALA A 16 1.20 8.49 -10.64
C ALA A 16 1.84 7.09 -10.65
N ARG A 17 2.69 6.80 -11.64
CA ARG A 17 3.36 5.50 -11.79
C ARG A 17 4.55 5.32 -10.83
N THR A 18 5.30 6.39 -10.56
CA THR A 18 6.59 6.30 -9.87
C THR A 18 6.54 6.61 -8.37
N THR A 19 5.69 7.56 -7.95
CA THR A 19 5.70 8.04 -6.55
C THR A 19 5.40 6.96 -5.52
N GLY A 20 4.46 6.06 -5.80
CA GLY A 20 4.13 4.95 -4.90
C GLY A 20 5.28 3.95 -4.76
N ARG A 21 6.01 3.70 -5.85
CA ARG A 21 7.19 2.82 -5.83
C ARG A 21 8.31 3.44 -4.98
N ALA A 22 8.64 4.70 -5.24
CA ALA A 22 9.67 5.44 -4.49
C ALA A 22 9.35 5.51 -2.98
N LYS A 23 8.09 5.81 -2.61
CA LYS A 23 7.70 5.83 -1.19
C LYS A 23 7.83 4.45 -0.52
N ARG A 24 7.55 3.36 -1.25
CA ARG A 24 7.66 1.99 -0.72
C ARG A 24 9.11 1.55 -0.55
N THR A 25 10.01 1.91 -1.48
CA THR A 25 11.43 1.57 -1.37
C THR A 25 12.06 2.23 -0.14
N VAL A 26 11.79 3.52 0.06
CA VAL A 26 12.24 4.26 1.26
C VAL A 26 11.70 3.60 2.53
N LYS A 27 10.41 3.28 2.60
CA LYS A 27 9.83 2.60 3.78
C LYS A 27 10.41 1.21 4.04
N LYS A 28 10.73 0.44 2.99
CA LYS A 28 11.38 -0.87 3.14
C LYS A 28 12.80 -0.76 3.68
N ALA A 29 13.54 0.28 3.29
CA ALA A 29 14.91 0.50 3.76
C ALA A 29 14.94 0.97 5.22
N LEU A 30 14.01 1.83 5.62
CA LEU A 30 14.02 2.46 6.96
C LEU A 30 13.30 1.64 8.04
N ILE A 31 12.28 0.86 7.70
CA ILE A 31 11.43 0.19 8.69
C ILE A 31 11.69 -1.32 8.64
N PRO A 32 12.29 -1.90 9.70
CA PRO A 32 12.46 -3.33 9.83
C PRO A 32 11.11 -4.05 9.75
N GLY A 33 11.02 -5.07 8.90
CA GLY A 33 9.80 -5.86 8.71
C GLY A 33 8.68 -5.17 7.91
N TYR A 34 8.89 -4.01 7.29
CA TYR A 34 7.85 -3.38 6.47
C TYR A 34 7.41 -4.26 5.29
N GLY A 35 6.11 -4.57 5.21
CA GLY A 35 5.54 -5.39 4.14
C GLY A 35 5.83 -6.89 4.23
N LYS A 36 6.43 -7.38 5.32
CA LYS A 36 6.64 -8.81 5.56
C LYS A 36 5.40 -9.43 6.23
N LYS A 37 5.07 -10.68 5.86
CA LYS A 37 4.01 -11.44 6.53
C LYS A 37 4.40 -11.68 8.00
N GLY A 38 3.43 -11.66 8.91
CA GLY A 38 3.66 -11.98 10.33
C GLY A 38 4.03 -10.79 11.23
N VAL A 39 4.45 -9.65 10.69
CA VAL A 39 4.88 -8.47 11.47
C VAL A 39 3.75 -7.89 12.34
N GLY A 40 2.49 -8.13 11.95
CA GLY A 40 1.32 -7.79 12.75
C GLY A 40 1.28 -8.48 14.11
N TRP A 41 1.83 -9.69 14.24
CA TRP A 41 1.91 -10.41 15.52
C TRP A 41 2.89 -9.75 16.49
N ILE A 42 3.99 -9.21 15.97
CA ILE A 42 5.02 -8.52 16.76
C ILE A 42 4.53 -7.12 17.16
N LYS A 43 3.88 -6.40 16.24
CA LYS A 43 3.45 -4.99 16.48
C LYS A 43 2.12 -4.85 17.19
N ASN A 44 1.14 -5.73 16.91
CA ASN A 44 -0.18 -5.70 17.53
C ASN A 44 -0.85 -7.08 17.48
N PRO A 45 -0.55 -7.95 18.47
CA PRO A 45 -1.03 -9.33 18.49
C PRO A 45 -2.56 -9.43 18.62
N LYS A 46 -3.20 -8.54 19.39
CA LYS A 46 -4.67 -8.52 19.57
C LYS A 46 -5.39 -8.32 18.24
N LYS A 47 -4.95 -7.33 17.46
CA LYS A 47 -5.51 -7.04 16.13
C LYS A 47 -5.20 -8.16 15.13
N ALA A 48 -4.02 -8.78 15.22
CA ALA A 48 -3.64 -9.89 14.36
C ALA A 48 -4.53 -11.12 14.59
N ALA A 49 -4.82 -11.46 15.85
CA ALA A 49 -5.73 -12.55 16.21
C ALA A 49 -7.16 -12.30 15.70
N TYR A 50 -7.71 -11.11 15.96
CA TYR A 50 -9.04 -10.74 15.46
C TYR A 50 -9.15 -10.86 13.94
N ASN A 51 -8.20 -10.27 13.20
CA ASN A 51 -8.18 -10.34 11.74
C ASN A 51 -8.03 -11.78 11.21
N LYS A 52 -7.34 -12.66 11.93
CA LYS A 52 -7.20 -14.07 11.57
C LYS A 52 -8.52 -14.82 11.69
N VAL A 53 -9.31 -14.55 12.73
CA VAL A 53 -10.64 -15.13 12.91
C VAL A 53 -11.60 -14.56 11.87
N TYR A 54 -11.66 -13.24 11.71
CA TYR A 54 -12.53 -12.56 10.75
C TYR A 54 -12.37 -13.08 9.31
N LYS A 55 -11.12 -13.22 8.84
CA LYS A 55 -10.84 -13.76 7.50
C LYS A 55 -11.18 -15.24 7.31
N LYS A 56 -11.36 -15.99 8.39
CA LYS A 56 -11.77 -17.39 8.36
C LYS A 56 -13.29 -17.56 8.42
N THR A 57 -13.99 -16.54 8.92
CA THR A 57 -15.45 -16.56 9.10
C THR A 57 -16.21 -15.86 7.98
N SER A 58 -15.56 -14.96 7.23
CA SER A 58 -16.11 -14.31 6.03
C SER A 58 -15.85 -15.11 4.76
#